data_AF-A0A367KQ75-F1
#
_entry.id   AF-A0A367KQ75-F1
#
_cell.length_a   1.000
_cell.length_b   1.000
_cell.length_c   1.000
_cell.angle_alpha   90.00
_cell.angle_beta   90.00
_cell.angle_gamma   90.00
#
_symmetry.space_group_name_H-M   'P 1'
#
loop_
_entity.id
_entity.type
_entity.pdbx_description
1 polymer ?
#
loop_
_entity_poly.entity_id
_entity_poly.type
_entity_poly.pdbx_seq_one_letter_code
_entity_poly.pdbx_strand_id
1 'polypeptide(L)' 'MSEGKKFSLNKHSEANHAKPEQHRCNAHLEDVLEGVTKWPLDVAKPFGVFLECLRSQPGNEPDRYKPSS' A
#
# COMPACT_ATOMS: atom_id res chain seq x y z
N MET A 1 -47.43 -30.61 3.81
CA MET A 1 -46.16 -30.68 3.06
C MET A 1 -46.01 -29.35 2.33
N SER A 2 -45.02 -28.50 2.55
CA SER A 2 -43.71 -28.72 3.15
C SER A 2 -43.15 -27.43 3.76
N GLU A 3 -42.25 -27.64 4.71
CA GLU A 3 -41.50 -26.68 5.50
C GLU A 3 -40.83 -25.53 4.73
N GLY A 4 -40.97 -24.33 5.32
CA GLY A 4 -39.86 -23.63 5.94
C GLY A 4 -38.50 -23.69 5.24
N LYS A 5 -38.13 -22.60 4.57
CA LYS A 5 -36.74 -22.15 4.52
C LYS A 5 -36.69 -20.63 4.47
N LYS A 6 -36.70 -20.04 5.66
CA LYS A 6 -36.38 -18.63 5.87
C LYS A 6 -34.87 -18.50 5.68
N PHE A 7 -34.44 -18.13 4.47
CA PHE A 7 -33.03 -17.87 4.20
C PHE A 7 -32.61 -16.62 4.97
N SER A 8 -31.91 -16.81 6.09
CA SER A 8 -31.29 -15.72 6.83
C SER A 8 -30.10 -15.18 6.03
N LEU A 9 -30.36 -14.23 5.14
CA LEU A 9 -29.37 -13.67 4.21
C LEU A 9 -28.46 -12.60 4.82
N ASN A 10 -28.24 -12.59 6.14
CA ASN A 10 -27.45 -11.56 6.82
C ASN A 10 -26.45 -12.20 7.79
N LYS A 11 -25.61 -13.14 7.31
CA LYS A 11 -24.42 -13.54 8.06
C LYS A 11 -23.30 -12.59 7.66
N HIS A 12 -23.23 -11.44 8.34
CA HIS A 12 -22.07 -10.57 8.24
C HIS A 12 -20.87 -11.37 8.74
N SER A 13 -19.90 -11.62 7.86
CA SER A 13 -18.63 -12.20 8.26
C SER A 13 -17.99 -11.25 9.26
N GLU A 14 -17.93 -11.63 10.53
CA GLU A 14 -17.09 -11.01 11.55
C GLU A 14 -15.62 -11.33 11.23
N ALA A 15 -15.15 -10.94 10.04
CA ALA A 15 -13.74 -10.84 9.79
C ALA A 15 -13.26 -9.77 10.78
N ASN A 16 -12.39 -10.16 11.71
CA ASN A 16 -11.61 -9.21 12.47
C ASN A 16 -10.86 -8.35 11.45
N HIS A 17 -11.46 -7.23 11.06
CA HIS A 17 -10.83 -6.19 10.28
C HIS A 17 -9.84 -5.50 11.22
N ALA A 18 -8.79 -6.22 11.63
CA ALA A 18 -7.55 -5.55 11.97
C ALA A 18 -7.29 -4.65 10.77
N LYS A 19 -7.40 -3.33 10.97
CA LYS A 19 -7.18 -2.34 9.92
C LYS A 19 -5.93 -2.80 9.18
N PRO A 20 -6.00 -3.18 7.89
CA PRO A 20 -4.78 -3.51 7.17
C PRO A 20 -3.87 -2.30 7.34
N GLU A 21 -2.67 -2.51 7.89
CA GLU A 21 -1.73 -1.41 8.04
C GLU A 21 -1.60 -0.74 6.67
N GLN A 22 -1.70 0.58 6.66
CA GLN A 22 -1.69 1.30 5.41
C GLN A 22 -0.26 1.31 4.90
N HIS A 23 -0.06 0.82 3.68
CA HIS A 23 1.20 1.00 2.98
C HIS A 23 1.54 2.49 2.83
N ARG A 24 2.80 2.82 3.05
CA ARG A 24 3.47 4.12 2.86
C ARG A 24 3.94 4.33 1.41
N CYS A 25 3.55 3.49 0.46
CA CYS A 25 3.98 3.60 -0.94
C CYS A 25 3.64 4.94 -1.62
N ASN A 26 2.64 5.67 -1.13
CA ASN A 26 2.36 7.02 -1.63
C ASN A 26 3.53 7.99 -1.37
N ALA A 27 4.18 7.90 -0.21
CA ALA A 27 5.34 8.76 0.09
C ALA A 27 6.53 8.45 -0.82
N HIS A 28 6.74 7.18 -1.14
CA HIS A 28 7.78 6.76 -2.09
C HIS A 28 7.44 7.18 -3.53
N LEU A 29 6.16 7.17 -3.91
CA LEU A 29 5.72 7.69 -5.20
C LEU A 29 5.99 9.19 -5.32
N GLU A 30 5.74 9.97 -4.26
CA GLU A 30 6.08 11.40 -4.24
C GLU A 30 7.58 11.65 -4.47
N ASP A 31 8.47 10.82 -3.93
CA ASP A 31 9.92 10.93 -4.18
C ASP A 31 10.28 10.68 -5.65
N VAL A 32 9.61 9.71 -6.29
CA VAL A 32 9.79 9.44 -7.71
C VAL A 32 9.35 10.64 -8.54
N LEU A 33 8.17 11.18 -8.25
CA LEU A 33 7.64 12.36 -8.93
C LEU A 33 8.55 13.58 -8.74
N GLU A 34 9.07 13.77 -7.53
CA GLU A 34 10.04 14.83 -7.25
C GLU A 34 11.30 14.67 -8.12
N GLY A 35 11.87 13.46 -8.18
CA GLY A 35 13.02 13.15 -9.02
C GLY A 35 12.78 13.40 -10.52
N VAL A 36 11.56 13.17 -11.00
CA VAL A 36 11.17 13.46 -12.41
C VAL A 36 11.13 14.97 -12.67
N THR A 37 10.76 15.77 -11.66
CA THR A 37 10.69 17.23 -11.80
C THR A 37 12.04 17.95 -11.62
N LYS A 38 13.07 17.26 -11.09
CA LYS A 38 14.40 17.83 -10.85
C LYS A 38 15.34 17.59 -12.03
N TRP A 39 16.26 18.54 -12.25
CA TRP A 39 17.38 18.40 -13.18
C TRP A 39 18.70 18.45 -12.41
N PRO A 40 19.61 17.47 -12.57
CA PRO A 40 19.50 16.28 -13.41
C PRO A 40 18.44 15.29 -12.91
N LEU A 41 17.93 14.46 -13.82
CA LEU A 41 16.86 13.51 -13.56
C LEU A 41 17.34 12.39 -12.59
N ASP A 42 17.00 12.50 -11.31
CA ASP A 42 17.39 11.55 -10.24
C ASP A 42 16.19 10.70 -9.78
N VAL A 43 15.77 9.77 -10.64
CA VAL A 43 14.59 8.92 -10.40
C VAL A 43 14.93 7.46 -10.08
N ALA A 44 16.15 7.01 -10.41
CA ALA A 44 16.50 5.60 -10.37
C ALA A 44 16.44 5.02 -8.95
N LYS A 45 17.00 5.76 -7.98
CA LYS A 45 16.98 5.37 -6.56
C LYS A 45 15.59 5.43 -5.94
N PRO A 46 14.83 6.54 -6.02
CA PRO A 46 13.48 6.57 -5.44
C PRO A 46 12.54 5.56 -6.11
N PHE A 47 12.71 5.28 -7.41
CA PHE A 47 11.92 4.25 -8.10
C PHE A 47 12.20 2.84 -7.58
N GLY A 48 13.46 2.53 -7.27
CA GLY A 48 13.82 1.26 -6.64
C GLY A 48 13.14 1.06 -5.28
N VAL A 49 13.17 2.10 -4.44
CA VAL A 49 12.52 2.07 -3.11
C VAL A 49 10.99 1.95 -3.24
N PHE A 50 10.39 2.64 -4.21
CA PHE A 50 8.96 2.51 -4.49
C PHE A 50 8.57 1.08 -4.88
N LEU A 51 9.36 0.42 -5.75
CA LEU A 51 9.13 -0.98 -6.11
C LEU A 51 9.32 -1.94 -4.94
N GLU A 52 10.29 -1.66 -4.06
CA GLU A 52 10.50 -2.45 -2.83
C GLU A 52 9.31 -2.31 -1.87
N CYS A 53 8.75 -1.10 -1.71
CA CYS A 53 7.52 -0.85 -0.96
C CYS A 53 6.32 -1.65 -1.47
N LEU A 54 6.16 -1.73 -2.80
CA LEU A 54 5.06 -2.49 -3.41
C LEU A 54 5.18 -4.00 -3.16
N ARG A 55 6.38 -4.49 -2.88
CA ARG A 55 6.65 -5.92 -2.62
C ARG A 55 6.67 -6.26 -1.14
N SER A 56 6.86 -5.29 -0.24
CA SER A 56 6.91 -5.51 1.20
C SER A 56 5.52 -5.80 1.79
N GLN A 57 5.49 -6.27 3.03
CA GLN A 57 4.26 -6.35 3.80
C GLN A 57 3.96 -4.99 4.45
N PRO A 58 2.69 -4.68 4.73
CA PRO A 58 2.33 -3.54 5.55
C PRO A 58 3.15 -3.50 6.85
N GLY A 59 3.76 -2.36 7.17
CA GLY A 59 4.58 -2.20 8.38
C GLY A 59 6.05 -2.60 8.25
N ASN A 60 6.45 -3.32 7.18
CA ASN A 60 7.85 -3.68 6.89
C ASN A 60 8.37 -2.99 5.62
N GLU A 61 7.91 -1.76 5.40
CA GLU A 61 8.22 -0.97 4.21
C GLU A 61 9.59 -0.31 4.33
N PRO A 62 10.30 -0.11 3.21
CA PRO A 62 11.64 0.48 3.24
C PRO A 62 11.60 1.94 3.70
N ASP A 63 12.73 2.41 4.22
CA ASP A 63 12.88 3.81 4.59
C ASP A 63 12.79 4.72 3.35
N ARG A 64 12.32 5.94 3.57
CA ARG A 64 12.15 6.93 2.49
C ARG A 64 13.50 7.29 1.87
N TYR A 65 13.53 7.51 0.56
CA TYR A 65 14.73 8.00 -0.11
C TYR A 65 15.08 9.38 0.43
N LYS A 66 16.31 9.54 0.94
CA LYS A 66 16.84 10.83 1.36
C LYS A 66 17.91 11.23 0.35
N PRO A 67 17.67 12.23 -0.51
CA PRO A 67 18.74 12.76 -1.34
C PRO A 67 19.84 13.30 -0.42
N SER A 68 21.08 12.85 -0.62
CA SER A 68 22.23 13.41 0.09
C SER A 68 22.37 14.85 -0.39
N SER A 69 22.00 15.81 0.45
CA SER A 69 22.09 17.23 0.17
C SER A 69 23.53 17.71 0.02
#